data_AF-Q2G1G6-F1
#
_entry.id   AF-Q2G1G6-F1
#
_cell.length_a   1.000
_cell.length_b   1.000
_cell.length_c   1.000
_cell.angle_alpha   90.00
_cell.angle_beta   90.00
_cell.angle_gamma   90.00
#
_symmetry.space_group_name_H-M   'P 1'
#
loop_
_entity.id
_entity.type
_entity.pdbx_description
1 polymer ?
#
loop_
_entity_poly.entity_id
_entity_poly.type
_entity_poly.pdbx_seq_one_letter_code
_entity_poly.pdbx_strand_id
1 'polypeptide(L)'
;MMENSTTEARNEATMHLDEMTVEEALITMNKEDQQVPLAVRKAIPQLTKVIKKTIAQYKKGGRLIYIGAGTSGRLGVLDAAECVPTFNTDPHEIIGIIAGGQHAMTMAVEGAEDHKKLAEEDLKNIDLTSKDVVIGIAASGKTPYVIGGLTFANTIGATTVSISCNEHAVISEIAQYPVEVKVGPEVLTGSTRLKSGTAQKLILNMISTITMVGVGKVYDNLMIDVKATNQKLIDRSVRIIQEICAITYDEAMALYQVSEHDVKVATVMGMCGISKEEATRRLLNNGDIVKRAIRDRQP
;
A
#
# COMPACT_ATOMS: atom_id res chain seq x y z
N MET A 1 -22.04 -26.16 11.40
CA MET A 1 -22.69 -25.40 10.32
C MET A 1 -21.58 -24.66 9.59
N MET A 2 -21.47 -24.75 8.26
CA MET A 2 -20.62 -23.78 7.54
C MET A 2 -21.26 -22.42 7.78
N GLU A 3 -20.69 -21.60 8.66
CA GLU A 3 -21.02 -20.18 8.70
C GLU A 3 -20.77 -19.65 7.29
N ASN A 4 -21.82 -19.11 6.66
CA ASN A 4 -21.83 -18.67 5.26
C ASN A 4 -20.81 -17.53 5.06
N SER A 5 -19.54 -17.90 4.90
CA SER A 5 -18.50 -16.99 4.45
C SER A 5 -18.90 -16.42 3.10
N THR A 6 -18.95 -15.09 2.98
CA THR A 6 -19.36 -14.42 1.74
C THR A 6 -18.43 -14.79 0.57
N THR A 7 -17.14 -15.03 0.86
CA THR A 7 -16.15 -15.45 -0.15
C THR A 7 -16.37 -16.87 -0.69
N GLU A 8 -17.10 -17.74 0.03
CA GLU A 8 -17.37 -19.13 -0.37
C GLU A 8 -18.80 -19.33 -0.90
N ALA A 9 -19.66 -18.31 -0.79
CA ALA A 9 -21.01 -18.36 -1.34
C ALA A 9 -21.00 -18.44 -2.87
N ARG A 10 -21.98 -19.15 -3.44
CA ARG A 10 -22.17 -19.20 -4.89
C ARG A 10 -22.73 -17.86 -5.40
N ASN A 11 -22.25 -17.42 -6.55
CA ASN A 11 -22.76 -16.24 -7.21
C ASN A 11 -23.94 -16.63 -8.12
N GLU A 12 -25.13 -16.12 -7.81
CA GLU A 12 -26.36 -16.42 -8.57
C GLU A 12 -26.27 -15.98 -10.03
N ALA A 13 -25.58 -14.86 -10.30
CA ALA A 13 -25.42 -14.33 -11.65
C ALA A 13 -24.54 -15.21 -12.55
N THR A 14 -23.75 -16.12 -11.96
CA THR A 14 -22.77 -16.95 -12.69
C THR A 14 -22.97 -18.44 -12.41
N MET A 15 -24.18 -18.85 -12.03
CA MET A 15 -24.51 -20.26 -11.74
C MET A 15 -24.19 -21.22 -12.89
N HIS A 16 -24.33 -20.73 -14.13
CA HIS A 16 -24.09 -21.44 -15.40
C HIS A 16 -22.96 -20.77 -16.19
N LEU A 17 -21.91 -20.31 -15.52
CA LEU A 17 -20.79 -19.59 -16.15
C LEU A 17 -20.16 -20.37 -17.32
N ASP A 18 -20.16 -21.69 -17.24
CA ASP A 18 -19.63 -22.62 -18.25
C ASP A 18 -20.53 -22.77 -19.49
N GLU A 19 -21.80 -22.37 -19.40
CA GLU A 19 -22.76 -22.38 -20.51
C GLU A 19 -22.85 -21.03 -21.23
N MET A 20 -22.29 -19.96 -20.64
CA MET A 20 -22.27 -18.63 -21.24
C MET A 20 -21.37 -18.59 -22.48
N THR A 21 -21.77 -17.81 -23.48
CA THR A 21 -20.83 -17.38 -24.51
C THR A 21 -19.70 -16.56 -23.89
N VAL A 22 -18.56 -16.49 -24.56
CA VAL A 22 -17.42 -15.69 -24.10
C VAL A 22 -17.82 -14.24 -23.83
N GLU A 23 -18.64 -13.63 -24.69
CA GLU A 23 -19.11 -12.26 -24.52
C GLU A 23 -20.00 -12.10 -23.28
N GLU A 24 -20.96 -13.00 -23.06
CA GLU A 24 -21.83 -12.99 -21.87
C GLU A 24 -21.03 -13.16 -20.58
N ALA A 25 -20.04 -14.06 -20.56
CA ALA A 25 -19.16 -14.26 -19.42
C ALA A 25 -18.34 -12.99 -19.11
N LEU A 26 -17.81 -12.32 -20.13
CA LEU A 26 -17.06 -11.07 -19.98
C LEU A 26 -17.94 -9.91 -19.48
N ILE A 27 -19.15 -9.75 -20.03
CA ILE A 27 -20.11 -8.73 -19.58
C ILE A 27 -20.51 -8.99 -18.12
N THR A 28 -20.78 -10.25 -17.77
CA THR A 28 -21.17 -10.62 -16.41
C THR A 28 -20.04 -10.38 -15.42
N MET A 29 -18.81 -10.79 -15.76
CA MET A 29 -17.64 -10.55 -14.93
C MET A 29 -17.37 -9.05 -14.73
N ASN A 30 -17.45 -8.24 -15.79
CA ASN A 30 -17.29 -6.80 -15.69
C ASN A 30 -18.34 -6.14 -14.79
N LYS A 31 -19.61 -6.59 -14.89
CA LYS A 31 -20.70 -6.10 -14.03
C LYS A 31 -20.45 -6.42 -12.56
N GLU A 32 -19.94 -7.60 -12.26
CA GLU A 32 -19.58 -8.01 -10.90
C GLU A 32 -18.40 -7.21 -10.35
N ASP A 33 -17.38 -6.93 -11.17
CA ASP A 33 -16.21 -6.14 -10.79
C ASP A 33 -16.56 -4.69 -10.41
N GLN A 34 -17.58 -4.10 -11.04
CA GLN A 34 -18.06 -2.75 -10.71
C GLN A 34 -18.54 -2.61 -9.25
N GLN A 35 -18.92 -3.72 -8.60
CA GLN A 35 -19.32 -3.71 -7.20
C GLN A 35 -18.14 -3.56 -6.24
N VAL A 36 -16.91 -3.88 -6.70
CA VAL A 36 -15.72 -3.90 -5.84
C VAL A 36 -15.36 -2.50 -5.33
N PRO A 37 -15.21 -1.45 -6.18
CA PRO A 37 -14.95 -0.10 -5.68
C PRO A 37 -16.07 0.44 -4.78
N LEU A 38 -17.33 0.06 -5.06
CA LEU A 38 -18.48 0.46 -4.24
C LEU A 38 -18.44 -0.20 -2.85
N ALA A 39 -17.99 -1.44 -2.76
CA ALA A 39 -17.74 -2.10 -1.48
C ALA A 39 -16.57 -1.43 -0.72
N VAL A 40 -15.45 -1.17 -1.39
CA VAL A 40 -14.28 -0.49 -0.80
C VAL A 40 -14.65 0.90 -0.27
N ARG A 41 -15.54 1.63 -0.97
CA ARG A 41 -16.05 2.95 -0.51
C ARG A 41 -16.61 2.89 0.91
N LYS A 42 -17.26 1.80 1.30
CA LYS A 42 -17.85 1.66 2.65
C LYS A 42 -16.78 1.57 3.75
N ALA A 43 -15.57 1.13 3.42
CA ALA A 43 -14.46 1.04 4.35
C ALA A 43 -13.67 2.35 4.54
N ILE A 44 -13.95 3.41 3.76
CA ILE A 44 -13.23 4.70 3.83
C ILE A 44 -13.11 5.26 5.26
N PRO A 45 -14.15 5.26 6.11
CA PRO A 45 -14.02 5.77 7.49
C PRO A 45 -12.96 5.03 8.31
N GLN A 46 -12.83 3.73 8.09
CA GLN A 46 -11.88 2.88 8.79
C GLN A 46 -10.48 2.96 8.18
N LEU A 47 -10.38 2.98 6.84
CA LEU A 47 -9.14 3.27 6.11
C LEU A 47 -8.56 4.62 6.53
N THR A 48 -9.40 5.62 6.78
CA THR A 48 -8.96 6.92 7.30
C THR A 48 -8.24 6.79 8.65
N LYS A 49 -8.73 5.95 9.56
CA LYS A 49 -8.07 5.70 10.85
C LYS A 49 -6.75 4.96 10.66
N VAL A 50 -6.75 3.90 9.83
CA VAL A 50 -5.56 3.13 9.48
C VAL A 50 -4.48 4.05 8.93
N ILE A 51 -4.77 4.81 7.88
CA ILE A 51 -3.82 5.70 7.21
C ILE A 51 -3.28 6.77 8.15
N LYS A 52 -4.14 7.42 8.95
CA LYS A 52 -3.67 8.40 9.96
C LYS A 52 -2.70 7.76 10.96
N LYS A 53 -3.00 6.56 11.43
CA LYS A 53 -2.13 5.82 12.34
C LYS A 53 -0.83 5.42 11.66
N THR A 54 -0.88 4.94 10.42
CA THR A 54 0.31 4.60 9.62
C THR A 54 1.21 5.81 9.40
N ILE A 55 0.67 6.96 9.00
CA ILE A 55 1.44 8.21 8.87
C ILE A 55 2.13 8.56 10.19
N ALA A 56 1.42 8.46 11.32
CA ALA A 56 1.98 8.79 12.64
C ALA A 56 3.09 7.83 13.07
N GLN A 57 2.98 6.54 12.75
CA GLN A 57 3.99 5.52 13.04
C GLN A 57 5.20 5.66 12.11
N TYR A 58 4.98 5.88 10.82
CA TYR A 58 6.02 6.09 9.81
C TYR A 58 6.91 7.29 10.18
N LYS A 59 6.29 8.42 10.60
CA LYS A 59 7.03 9.60 11.07
C LYS A 59 7.86 9.39 12.34
N LYS A 60 7.63 8.30 13.09
CA LYS A 60 8.45 7.91 14.25
C LYS A 60 9.60 6.95 13.87
N GLY A 61 9.80 6.72 12.58
CA GLY A 61 10.75 5.74 12.04
C GLY A 61 10.22 4.30 12.10
N GLY A 62 8.90 4.11 12.07
CA GLY A 62 8.28 2.79 11.92
C GLY A 62 8.10 2.41 10.46
N ARG A 63 7.93 1.12 10.19
CA ARG A 63 7.77 0.54 8.86
C ARG A 63 6.33 0.12 8.59
N LEU A 64 5.97 -0.01 7.32
CA LEU A 64 4.72 -0.62 6.88
C LEU A 64 4.98 -2.04 6.40
N ILE A 65 4.38 -3.03 7.05
CA ILE A 65 4.68 -4.45 6.81
C ILE A 65 3.39 -5.15 6.39
N TYR A 66 3.35 -5.70 5.19
CA TYR A 66 2.26 -6.55 4.70
C TYR A 66 2.59 -8.01 4.97
N ILE A 67 1.65 -8.76 5.52
CA ILE A 67 1.73 -10.21 5.63
C ILE A 67 0.51 -10.87 4.99
N GLY A 68 0.70 -11.97 4.28
CA GLY A 68 -0.39 -12.70 3.64
C GLY A 68 0.06 -14.01 3.02
N ALA A 69 -0.89 -14.75 2.47
CA ALA A 69 -0.63 -15.97 1.69
C ALA A 69 -1.32 -15.90 0.33
N GLY A 70 -0.86 -16.72 -0.63
CA GLY A 70 -1.42 -16.79 -1.97
C GLY A 70 -1.53 -15.41 -2.63
N THR A 71 -2.67 -15.11 -3.25
CA THR A 71 -2.92 -13.80 -3.89
C THR A 71 -2.76 -12.65 -2.90
N SER A 72 -3.24 -12.78 -1.67
CA SER A 72 -3.19 -11.72 -0.67
C SER A 72 -1.74 -11.36 -0.28
N GLY A 73 -0.88 -12.37 -0.08
CA GLY A 73 0.55 -12.15 0.15
C GLY A 73 1.24 -11.54 -1.07
N ARG A 74 0.95 -12.04 -2.28
CA ARG A 74 1.53 -11.52 -3.53
C ARG A 74 1.21 -10.04 -3.73
N LEU A 75 -0.03 -9.63 -3.48
CA LEU A 75 -0.45 -8.24 -3.61
C LEU A 75 0.27 -7.33 -2.61
N GLY A 76 0.50 -7.80 -1.37
CA GLY A 76 1.32 -7.08 -0.39
C GLY A 76 2.77 -6.88 -0.86
N VAL A 77 3.39 -7.93 -1.40
CA VAL A 77 4.75 -7.85 -1.97
C VAL A 77 4.80 -6.90 -3.18
N LEU A 78 3.82 -6.96 -4.07
CA LEU A 78 3.75 -6.08 -5.23
C LEU A 78 3.60 -4.60 -4.82
N ASP A 79 2.70 -4.27 -3.90
CA ASP A 79 2.52 -2.90 -3.42
C ASP A 79 3.79 -2.35 -2.74
N ALA A 80 4.45 -3.17 -1.90
CA ALA A 80 5.73 -2.81 -1.29
C ALA A 80 6.83 -2.53 -2.34
N ALA A 81 6.97 -3.42 -3.33
CA ALA A 81 7.96 -3.26 -4.40
C ALA A 81 7.67 -2.04 -5.29
N GLU A 82 6.40 -1.75 -5.56
CA GLU A 82 5.97 -0.58 -6.33
C GLU A 82 6.26 0.74 -5.60
N CYS A 83 6.32 0.76 -4.27
CA CYS A 83 6.60 1.99 -3.51
C CYS A 83 8.04 2.50 -3.69
N VAL A 84 9.02 1.62 -3.88
CA VAL A 84 10.44 2.00 -4.03
C VAL A 84 10.66 2.97 -5.20
N PRO A 85 10.28 2.66 -6.46
CA PRO A 85 10.46 3.61 -7.57
C PRO A 85 9.48 4.79 -7.50
N THR A 86 8.30 4.59 -6.89
CA THR A 86 7.19 5.57 -6.89
C THR A 86 7.43 6.70 -5.88
N PHE A 87 7.92 6.36 -4.69
CA PHE A 87 8.07 7.27 -3.55
C PHE A 87 9.50 7.32 -2.99
N ASN A 88 10.46 6.69 -3.68
CA ASN A 88 11.87 6.61 -3.27
C ASN A 88 12.00 6.14 -1.82
N THR A 89 11.20 5.12 -1.47
CA THR A 89 11.32 4.44 -0.19
C THR A 89 12.46 3.44 -0.24
N ASP A 90 13.10 3.21 0.90
CA ASP A 90 14.00 2.08 1.07
C ASP A 90 13.20 0.75 1.06
N PRO A 91 13.72 -0.35 0.48
CA PRO A 91 13.07 -1.66 0.51
C PRO A 91 12.74 -2.17 1.93
N HIS A 92 13.36 -1.63 2.97
CA HIS A 92 13.08 -1.95 4.37
C HIS A 92 12.07 -1.01 5.04
N GLU A 93 11.58 0.04 4.38
CA GLU A 93 10.53 0.92 4.93
C GLU A 93 9.12 0.37 4.69
N ILE A 94 8.90 -0.27 3.54
CA ILE A 94 7.65 -0.93 3.16
C ILE A 94 7.97 -2.34 2.73
N ILE A 95 7.54 -3.32 3.53
CA ILE A 95 7.97 -4.71 3.41
C ILE A 95 6.76 -5.57 3.11
N GLY A 96 6.85 -6.41 2.06
CA GLY A 96 5.87 -7.46 1.81
C GLY A 96 6.43 -8.82 2.17
N ILE A 97 5.73 -9.55 3.03
CA ILE A 97 6.04 -10.91 3.44
C ILE A 97 4.90 -11.83 2.97
N ILE A 98 5.28 -12.90 2.28
CA ILE A 98 4.36 -13.92 1.78
C ILE A 98 4.68 -15.26 2.43
N ALA A 99 3.64 -15.96 2.89
CA ALA A 99 3.76 -17.31 3.42
C ALA A 99 4.45 -18.22 2.38
N GLY A 100 5.51 -18.92 2.80
CA GLY A 100 6.36 -19.73 1.92
C GLY A 100 7.55 -18.97 1.32
N GLY A 101 7.75 -17.71 1.70
CA GLY A 101 8.90 -16.89 1.32
C GLY A 101 8.87 -16.43 -0.14
N GLN A 102 9.96 -15.82 -0.63
CA GLN A 102 10.03 -15.21 -1.96
C GLN A 102 9.70 -16.18 -3.10
N HIS A 103 9.97 -17.48 -2.95
CA HIS A 103 9.60 -18.49 -3.94
C HIS A 103 8.08 -18.55 -4.17
N ALA A 104 7.28 -18.28 -3.13
CA ALA A 104 5.82 -18.22 -3.19
C ALA A 104 5.29 -17.14 -4.14
N MET A 105 6.11 -16.16 -4.54
CA MET A 105 5.73 -15.14 -5.53
C MET A 105 5.48 -15.75 -6.91
N THR A 106 6.26 -16.75 -7.30
CA THR A 106 6.24 -17.33 -8.66
C THR A 106 5.62 -18.72 -8.71
N MET A 107 5.77 -19.50 -7.64
CA MET A 107 5.20 -20.84 -7.51
C MET A 107 4.30 -20.91 -6.27
N ALA A 108 3.27 -21.74 -6.28
CA ALA A 108 2.50 -21.99 -5.05
C ALA A 108 3.34 -22.86 -4.10
N VAL A 109 3.35 -22.51 -2.81
CA VAL A 109 3.95 -23.33 -1.75
C VAL A 109 2.80 -23.91 -0.93
N GLU A 110 2.54 -25.21 -1.11
CA GLU A 110 1.44 -25.90 -0.44
C GLU A 110 1.60 -25.86 1.09
N GLY A 111 0.49 -25.64 1.81
CA GLY A 111 0.43 -25.67 3.27
C GLY A 111 1.10 -24.49 3.98
N ALA A 112 1.85 -23.60 3.29
CA ALA A 112 2.50 -22.46 3.95
C ALA A 112 1.49 -21.55 4.67
N GLU A 113 0.28 -21.42 4.13
CA GLU A 113 -0.81 -20.64 4.69
C GLU A 113 -1.39 -21.20 6.01
N ASP A 114 -1.20 -22.51 6.27
CA ASP A 114 -1.69 -23.21 7.46
C ASP A 114 -0.77 -23.04 8.68
N HIS A 115 0.45 -22.53 8.48
CA HIS A 115 1.47 -22.44 9.53
C HIS A 115 1.41 -21.10 10.28
N LYS A 116 0.72 -21.05 11.42
CA LYS A 116 0.66 -19.85 12.28
C LYS A 116 2.04 -19.33 12.72
N LYS A 117 2.96 -20.25 13.08
CA LYS A 117 4.30 -19.89 13.59
C LYS A 117 5.22 -19.29 12.53
N LEU A 118 5.00 -19.61 11.25
CA LEU A 118 5.85 -19.12 10.16
C LEU A 118 5.82 -17.59 10.08
N ALA A 119 4.66 -16.96 10.24
CA ALA A 119 4.55 -15.51 10.26
C ALA A 119 5.25 -14.87 11.46
N GLU A 120 5.25 -15.54 12.63
CA GLU A 120 6.01 -15.06 13.79
C GLU A 120 7.52 -15.09 13.51
N GLU A 121 8.02 -16.17 12.90
CA GLU A 121 9.43 -16.30 12.51
C GLU A 121 9.81 -15.23 11.46
N ASP A 122 8.99 -15.04 10.43
CA ASP A 122 9.21 -14.01 9.41
C ASP A 122 9.25 -12.60 10.02
N LEU A 123 8.35 -12.29 10.96
CA LEU A 123 8.33 -10.99 11.65
C LEU A 123 9.52 -10.81 12.60
N LYS A 124 10.02 -11.88 13.24
CA LYS A 124 11.27 -11.84 14.01
C LYS A 124 12.48 -11.60 13.12
N ASN A 125 12.52 -12.22 11.94
CA ASN A 125 13.64 -12.11 11.00
C ASN A 125 13.84 -10.70 10.45
N ILE A 126 12.81 -9.85 10.51
CA ILE A 126 12.90 -8.43 10.15
C ILE A 126 12.98 -7.51 11.37
N ASP A 127 13.23 -8.04 12.57
CA ASP A 127 13.32 -7.28 13.81
C ASP A 127 12.07 -6.39 14.04
N LEU A 128 10.87 -6.97 14.03
CA LEU A 128 9.63 -6.22 14.25
C LEU A 128 9.68 -5.39 15.54
N THR A 129 9.21 -4.15 15.48
CA THR A 129 9.19 -3.21 16.61
C THR A 129 7.79 -2.66 16.88
N SER A 130 7.58 -2.07 18.06
CA SER A 130 6.33 -1.37 18.42
C SER A 130 6.04 -0.10 17.60
N LYS A 131 7.02 0.37 16.83
CA LYS A 131 6.84 1.49 15.89
C LYS A 131 6.19 1.03 14.59
N ASP A 132 6.27 -0.25 14.25
CA ASP A 132 5.81 -0.74 12.97
C ASP A 132 4.28 -0.86 12.88
N VAL A 133 3.78 -0.89 11.65
CA VAL A 133 2.39 -1.22 11.31
C VAL A 133 2.38 -2.52 10.52
N VAL A 134 1.76 -3.56 11.09
CA VAL A 134 1.60 -4.87 10.44
C VAL A 134 0.17 -4.96 9.90
N ILE A 135 0.06 -5.14 8.58
CA ILE A 135 -1.21 -5.31 7.86
C ILE A 135 -1.33 -6.77 7.41
N GLY A 136 -2.22 -7.51 8.06
CA GLY A 136 -2.55 -8.88 7.72
C GLY A 136 -3.64 -8.95 6.65
N ILE A 137 -3.34 -9.58 5.53
CA ILE A 137 -4.21 -9.63 4.35
C ILE A 137 -4.69 -11.07 4.15
N ALA A 138 -5.99 -11.32 4.33
CA ALA A 138 -6.60 -12.61 4.01
C ALA A 138 -8.03 -12.42 3.55
N ALA A 139 -8.32 -12.79 2.29
CA ALA A 139 -9.66 -12.63 1.72
C ALA A 139 -10.73 -13.34 2.57
N SER A 140 -10.43 -14.56 3.00
CA SER A 140 -11.32 -15.37 3.84
C SER A 140 -11.41 -14.87 5.28
N GLY A 141 -10.45 -14.08 5.75
CA GLY A 141 -10.37 -13.61 7.12
C GLY A 141 -9.96 -14.67 8.15
N LYS A 142 -9.62 -15.90 7.72
CA LYS A 142 -9.33 -17.05 8.59
C LYS A 142 -7.98 -17.73 8.34
N THR A 143 -7.13 -17.17 7.48
CA THR A 143 -5.82 -17.75 7.12
C THR A 143 -4.90 -17.88 8.35
N PRO A 144 -4.48 -19.10 8.75
CA PRO A 144 -3.66 -19.32 9.95
C PRO A 144 -2.36 -18.52 10.00
N TYR A 145 -1.62 -18.44 8.89
CA TYR A 145 -0.40 -17.62 8.80
C TYR A 145 -0.65 -16.16 9.24
N VAL A 146 -1.72 -15.55 8.72
CA VAL A 146 -2.07 -14.15 9.04
C VAL A 146 -2.54 -14.00 10.49
N ILE A 147 -3.32 -14.96 10.99
CA ILE A 147 -3.72 -15.03 12.40
C ILE A 147 -2.48 -15.01 13.30
N GLY A 148 -1.51 -15.89 13.04
CA GLY A 148 -0.28 -16.00 13.82
C GLY A 148 0.54 -14.71 13.81
N GLY A 149 0.72 -14.11 12.63
CA GLY A 149 1.49 -12.88 12.49
C GLY A 149 0.86 -11.68 13.19
N LEU A 150 -0.47 -11.51 13.10
CA LEU A 150 -1.17 -10.44 13.82
C LEU A 150 -1.16 -10.67 15.34
N THR A 151 -1.35 -11.90 15.79
CA THR A 151 -1.25 -12.24 17.23
C THR A 151 0.14 -11.91 17.76
N PHE A 152 1.22 -12.30 17.06
CA PHE A 152 2.59 -11.98 17.45
C PHE A 152 2.87 -10.47 17.40
N ALA A 153 2.44 -9.77 16.36
CA ALA A 153 2.62 -8.32 16.25
C ALA A 153 1.98 -7.55 17.42
N ASN A 154 0.82 -8.03 17.91
CA ASN A 154 0.20 -7.47 19.11
C ASN A 154 1.05 -7.68 20.38
N THR A 155 1.76 -8.81 20.54
CA THR A 155 2.62 -9.03 21.72
C THR A 155 3.85 -8.13 21.73
N ILE A 156 4.36 -7.76 20.54
CA ILE A 156 5.42 -6.77 20.36
C ILE A 156 4.93 -5.32 20.60
N GLY A 157 3.62 -5.09 20.60
CA GLY A 157 3.02 -3.77 20.71
C GLY A 157 3.05 -2.97 19.40
N ALA A 158 3.24 -3.65 18.27
CA ALA A 158 3.09 -3.03 16.96
C ALA A 158 1.63 -2.67 16.68
N THR A 159 1.40 -1.77 15.73
CA THR A 159 0.02 -1.47 15.29
C THR A 159 -0.43 -2.58 14.35
N THR A 160 -1.56 -3.22 14.64
CA THR A 160 -2.11 -4.31 13.81
C THR A 160 -3.35 -3.87 13.03
N VAL A 161 -3.36 -4.16 11.74
CA VAL A 161 -4.47 -3.91 10.81
C VAL A 161 -4.81 -5.23 10.14
N SER A 162 -6.08 -5.52 9.94
CA SER A 162 -6.50 -6.66 9.11
C SER A 162 -7.26 -6.17 7.88
N ILE A 163 -7.10 -6.87 6.75
CA ILE A 163 -7.91 -6.68 5.54
C ILE A 163 -8.58 -8.01 5.23
N SER A 164 -9.91 -8.03 5.30
CA SER A 164 -10.76 -9.19 5.04
C SER A 164 -11.84 -8.86 4.02
N CYS A 165 -12.25 -9.85 3.22
CA CYS A 165 -13.41 -9.73 2.33
C CYS A 165 -14.70 -10.35 2.93
N ASN A 166 -14.62 -10.81 4.17
CA ASN A 166 -15.74 -11.26 4.99
C ASN A 166 -15.95 -10.31 6.18
N GLU A 167 -17.22 -10.16 6.56
CA GLU A 167 -17.62 -9.53 7.83
C GLU A 167 -17.33 -10.48 9.00
N HIS A 168 -17.03 -9.94 10.17
CA HIS A 168 -16.76 -10.69 11.40
C HIS A 168 -15.64 -11.73 11.24
N ALA A 169 -14.58 -11.35 10.51
CA ALA A 169 -13.46 -12.25 10.27
C ALA A 169 -12.64 -12.50 11.55
N VAL A 170 -12.06 -13.70 11.67
CA VAL A 170 -11.18 -14.08 12.79
C VAL A 170 -10.02 -13.10 12.94
N ILE A 171 -9.39 -12.69 11.83
CA ILE A 171 -8.30 -11.69 11.88
C ILE A 171 -8.79 -10.28 12.30
N SER A 172 -10.08 -9.98 12.15
CA SER A 172 -10.66 -8.70 12.57
C SER A 172 -10.84 -8.60 14.07
N GLU A 173 -11.09 -9.73 14.74
CA GLU A 173 -11.11 -9.79 16.21
C GLU A 173 -9.71 -9.63 16.82
N ILE A 174 -8.67 -9.98 16.07
CA ILE A 174 -7.26 -9.92 16.51
C ILE A 174 -6.66 -8.54 16.24
N ALA A 175 -6.97 -7.92 15.10
CA ALA A 175 -6.36 -6.64 14.72
C ALA A 175 -6.96 -5.46 15.48
N GLN A 176 -6.11 -4.46 15.80
CA GLN A 176 -6.55 -3.21 16.41
C GLN A 176 -7.39 -2.35 15.45
N TYR A 177 -7.10 -2.44 14.14
CA TYR A 177 -7.80 -1.70 13.08
C TYR A 177 -8.31 -2.67 12.00
N PRO A 178 -9.47 -3.33 12.20
CA PRO A 178 -10.03 -4.23 11.20
C PRO A 178 -10.58 -3.46 10.01
N VAL A 179 -10.28 -3.89 8.78
CA VAL A 179 -10.85 -3.37 7.51
C VAL A 179 -11.57 -4.53 6.82
N GLU A 180 -12.89 -4.54 6.93
CA GLU A 180 -13.74 -5.56 6.31
C GLU A 180 -14.44 -4.98 5.08
N VAL A 181 -14.28 -5.65 3.93
CA VAL A 181 -14.88 -5.24 2.66
C VAL A 181 -15.66 -6.40 2.05
N LYS A 182 -16.96 -6.42 2.29
CA LYS A 182 -17.87 -7.40 1.70
C LYS A 182 -18.05 -7.16 0.19
N VAL A 183 -17.23 -7.82 -0.62
CA VAL A 183 -17.31 -7.74 -2.09
C VAL A 183 -18.41 -8.64 -2.69
N GLY A 184 -18.97 -9.53 -1.90
CA GLY A 184 -19.93 -10.53 -2.36
C GLY A 184 -19.26 -11.79 -2.94
N PRO A 185 -20.07 -12.75 -3.42
CA PRO A 185 -19.59 -13.94 -4.11
C PRO A 185 -18.68 -13.64 -5.30
N GLU A 186 -17.73 -14.53 -5.56
CA GLU A 186 -16.84 -14.48 -6.72
C GLU A 186 -17.53 -14.99 -7.99
N VAL A 187 -17.19 -14.43 -9.15
CA VAL A 187 -17.69 -14.89 -10.47
C VAL A 187 -17.40 -16.38 -10.66
N LEU A 188 -16.16 -16.80 -10.35
CA LEU A 188 -15.79 -18.20 -10.20
C LEU A 188 -15.71 -18.53 -8.71
N THR A 189 -16.71 -19.24 -8.19
CA THR A 189 -16.80 -19.57 -6.76
C THR A 189 -15.53 -20.28 -6.26
N GLY A 190 -15.05 -19.87 -5.09
CA GLY A 190 -13.80 -20.34 -4.50
C GLY A 190 -12.55 -19.57 -4.96
N SER A 191 -12.64 -18.75 -6.01
CA SER A 191 -11.51 -17.98 -6.55
C SER A 191 -11.38 -16.59 -5.91
N THR A 192 -10.68 -16.50 -4.78
CA THR A 192 -10.46 -15.21 -4.08
C THR A 192 -9.49 -14.24 -4.79
N ARG A 193 -9.00 -14.60 -5.98
CA ARG A 193 -8.09 -13.75 -6.77
C ARG A 193 -8.81 -12.68 -7.60
N LEU A 194 -10.14 -12.76 -7.71
CA LEU A 194 -10.94 -11.91 -8.59
C LEU A 194 -11.41 -10.67 -7.81
N LYS A 195 -12.64 -10.64 -7.31
CA LYS A 195 -13.21 -9.47 -6.62
C LYS A 195 -12.49 -9.21 -5.31
N SER A 196 -12.21 -10.25 -4.52
CA SER A 196 -11.46 -10.12 -3.26
C SER A 196 -10.04 -9.61 -3.50
N GLY A 197 -9.31 -10.19 -4.45
CA GLY A 197 -7.98 -9.72 -4.84
C GLY A 197 -7.99 -8.27 -5.34
N THR A 198 -8.98 -7.90 -6.13
CA THR A 198 -9.16 -6.52 -6.63
C THR A 198 -9.41 -5.55 -5.47
N ALA A 199 -10.30 -5.88 -4.52
CA ALA A 199 -10.52 -5.06 -3.34
C ALA A 199 -9.24 -4.89 -2.52
N GLN A 200 -8.49 -5.97 -2.31
CA GLN A 200 -7.22 -5.92 -1.60
C GLN A 200 -6.23 -4.99 -2.30
N LYS A 201 -6.05 -5.08 -3.63
CA LYS A 201 -5.15 -4.17 -4.37
C LYS A 201 -5.58 -2.72 -4.23
N LEU A 202 -6.88 -2.41 -4.37
CA LEU A 202 -7.40 -1.05 -4.22
C LEU A 202 -7.13 -0.50 -2.81
N ILE A 203 -7.36 -1.31 -1.78
CA ILE A 203 -7.12 -0.92 -0.39
C ILE A 203 -5.63 -0.68 -0.13
N LEU A 204 -4.76 -1.58 -0.58
CA LEU A 204 -3.30 -1.43 -0.40
C LEU A 204 -2.81 -0.15 -1.08
N ASN A 205 -3.22 0.10 -2.31
CA ASN A 205 -2.88 1.33 -3.03
C ASN A 205 -3.39 2.59 -2.31
N MET A 206 -4.59 2.57 -1.73
CA MET A 206 -5.08 3.69 -0.90
C MET A 206 -4.22 3.89 0.35
N ILE A 207 -3.83 2.81 1.03
CA ILE A 207 -3.02 2.87 2.24
C ILE A 207 -1.62 3.40 1.93
N SER A 208 -0.90 2.78 1.00
CA SER A 208 0.47 3.16 0.64
C SER A 208 0.52 4.58 0.09
N THR A 209 -0.29 4.88 -0.93
CA THR A 209 -0.27 6.19 -1.59
C THR A 209 -0.59 7.33 -0.62
N ILE A 210 -1.69 7.23 0.15
CA ILE A 210 -2.09 8.33 1.04
C ILE A 210 -1.16 8.43 2.26
N THR A 211 -0.55 7.33 2.69
CA THR A 211 0.53 7.38 3.69
C THR A 211 1.70 8.18 3.15
N MET A 212 2.16 7.89 1.92
CA MET A 212 3.28 8.59 1.26
C MET A 212 2.99 10.07 1.00
N VAL A 213 1.74 10.42 0.65
CA VAL A 213 1.28 11.82 0.64
C VAL A 213 1.42 12.46 2.03
N GLY A 214 0.95 11.78 3.07
CA GLY A 214 0.98 12.27 4.45
C GLY A 214 2.39 12.46 5.04
N VAL A 215 3.39 11.78 4.48
CA VAL A 215 4.81 11.92 4.86
C VAL A 215 5.63 12.79 3.89
N GLY A 216 4.99 13.47 2.93
CA GLY A 216 5.64 14.50 2.12
C GLY A 216 6.33 14.02 0.84
N LYS A 217 6.03 12.81 0.37
CA LYS A 217 6.59 12.23 -0.88
C LYS A 217 5.88 12.68 -2.16
N VAL A 218 4.81 13.48 -2.02
CA VAL A 218 3.93 13.93 -3.13
C VAL A 218 3.67 15.44 -3.00
N TYR A 219 3.72 16.15 -4.14
CA TYR A 219 3.30 17.55 -4.27
C TYR A 219 2.12 17.62 -5.23
N ASP A 220 0.97 18.14 -4.79
CA ASP A 220 -0.29 18.04 -5.53
C ASP A 220 -0.59 16.59 -5.90
N ASN A 221 -0.50 16.23 -7.17
CA ASN A 221 -0.63 14.86 -7.68
C ASN A 221 0.67 14.34 -8.35
N LEU A 222 1.81 15.00 -8.10
CA LEU A 222 3.11 14.68 -8.66
C LEU A 222 3.98 13.92 -7.65
N MET A 223 4.59 12.82 -8.12
CA MET A 223 5.61 12.07 -7.39
C MET A 223 6.91 12.88 -7.37
N ILE A 224 7.13 13.64 -6.30
CA ILE A 224 8.28 14.55 -6.15
C ILE A 224 9.48 13.90 -5.47
N ASP A 225 9.32 12.69 -4.94
CA ASP A 225 10.42 11.92 -4.36
C ASP A 225 10.56 10.64 -5.19
N VAL A 226 10.83 10.82 -6.47
CA VAL A 226 10.97 9.73 -7.44
C VAL A 226 12.43 9.30 -7.50
N LYS A 227 12.69 7.98 -7.48
CA LYS A 227 14.06 7.47 -7.63
C LYS A 227 14.48 7.49 -9.10
N ALA A 228 15.26 8.47 -9.50
CA ALA A 228 15.70 8.61 -10.89
C ALA A 228 16.77 7.57 -11.27
N THR A 229 16.34 6.37 -11.68
CA THR A 229 17.24 5.24 -12.05
C THR A 229 17.57 5.16 -13.54
N ASN A 230 16.96 6.00 -14.37
CA ASN A 230 17.14 5.99 -15.82
C ASN A 230 16.82 7.36 -16.42
N GLN A 231 17.18 7.56 -17.70
CA GLN A 231 17.01 8.83 -18.39
C GLN A 231 15.55 9.32 -18.44
N LYS A 232 14.57 8.41 -18.55
CA LYS A 232 13.14 8.76 -18.54
C LYS A 232 12.72 9.34 -17.20
N LEU A 233 13.24 8.80 -16.10
CA LEU A 233 12.94 9.30 -14.76
C LEU A 233 13.68 10.60 -14.46
N ILE A 234 14.90 10.79 -14.98
CA ILE A 234 15.61 12.09 -14.91
C ILE A 234 14.80 13.17 -15.64
N ASP A 235 14.38 12.92 -16.89
CA ASP A 235 13.58 13.88 -17.65
C ASP A 235 12.26 14.22 -16.95
N ARG A 236 11.59 13.21 -16.37
CA ARG A 236 10.39 13.41 -15.57
C ARG A 236 10.66 14.30 -14.33
N SER A 237 11.75 14.06 -13.60
CA SER A 237 12.13 14.87 -12.44
C SER A 237 12.33 16.34 -12.81
N VAL A 238 13.03 16.60 -13.91
CA VAL A 238 13.28 17.96 -14.42
C VAL A 238 11.97 18.63 -14.85
N ARG A 239 11.10 17.93 -15.56
CA ARG A 239 9.77 18.45 -15.94
C ARG A 239 8.87 18.76 -14.74
N ILE A 240 8.95 17.97 -13.68
CA ILE A 240 8.20 18.25 -12.44
C ILE A 240 8.66 19.58 -11.83
N ILE A 241 9.98 19.80 -11.75
CA ILE A 241 10.53 21.08 -11.25
C ILE A 241 10.10 22.22 -12.17
N GLN A 242 10.20 22.02 -13.48
CA GLN A 242 9.79 22.99 -14.50
C GLN A 242 8.32 23.43 -14.32
N GLU A 243 7.42 22.45 -14.17
CA GLU A 243 5.98 22.69 -14.02
C GLU A 243 5.66 23.40 -12.70
N ILE A 244 6.23 22.94 -11.58
CA ILE A 244 5.94 23.53 -10.27
C ILE A 244 6.50 24.96 -10.17
N CYS A 245 7.73 25.17 -10.65
CA CYS A 245 8.40 26.47 -10.56
C CYS A 245 8.03 27.45 -11.70
N ALA A 246 7.31 26.97 -12.73
CA ALA A 246 6.96 27.74 -13.92
C ALA A 246 8.20 28.40 -14.60
N ILE A 247 9.24 27.60 -14.80
CA ILE A 247 10.54 28.00 -15.38
C ILE A 247 10.83 27.24 -16.68
N THR A 248 11.95 27.55 -17.34
CA THR A 248 12.43 26.79 -18.50
C THR A 248 13.01 25.43 -18.09
N TYR A 249 13.10 24.51 -19.06
CA TYR A 249 13.71 23.20 -18.83
C TYR A 249 15.18 23.32 -18.39
N ASP A 250 15.93 24.26 -18.97
CA ASP A 250 17.35 24.47 -18.64
C ASP A 250 17.52 25.01 -17.21
N GLU A 251 16.67 25.94 -16.79
CA GLU A 251 16.63 26.41 -15.39
C GLU A 251 16.25 25.28 -14.42
N ALA A 252 15.26 24.45 -14.78
CA ALA A 252 14.87 23.29 -13.99
C ALA A 252 15.99 22.23 -13.90
N MET A 253 16.71 21.98 -14.99
CA MET A 253 17.87 21.08 -15.03
C MET A 253 19.00 21.63 -14.16
N ALA A 254 19.26 22.94 -14.20
CA ALA A 254 20.25 23.56 -13.33
C ALA A 254 19.88 23.40 -11.86
N LEU A 255 18.61 23.64 -11.48
CA LEU A 255 18.13 23.39 -10.11
C LEU A 255 18.28 21.93 -9.71
N TYR A 256 17.94 20.99 -10.61
CA TYR A 256 18.08 19.55 -10.37
C TYR A 256 19.54 19.14 -10.15
N GLN A 257 20.50 19.74 -10.85
CA GLN A 257 21.93 19.47 -10.65
C GLN A 257 22.43 20.08 -9.34
N VAL A 258 22.10 21.34 -9.05
CA VAL A 258 22.52 22.03 -7.83
C VAL A 258 21.92 21.36 -6.58
N SER A 259 20.71 20.82 -6.67
CA SER A 259 20.08 20.08 -5.58
C SER A 259 20.61 18.65 -5.38
N GLU A 260 21.65 18.24 -6.14
CA GLU A 260 22.14 16.85 -6.18
C GLU A 260 21.03 15.84 -6.51
N HIS A 261 20.21 16.17 -7.50
CA HIS A 261 19.13 15.35 -8.02
C HIS A 261 17.93 15.16 -7.08
N ASP A 262 17.85 15.93 -5.99
CA ASP A 262 16.69 15.97 -5.11
C ASP A 262 15.64 16.95 -5.67
N VAL A 263 14.52 16.41 -6.13
CA VAL A 263 13.41 17.18 -6.73
C VAL A 263 12.70 18.05 -5.70
N LYS A 264 12.59 17.61 -4.43
CA LYS A 264 11.96 18.41 -3.37
C LYS A 264 12.80 19.63 -3.05
N VAL A 265 14.10 19.44 -2.89
CA VAL A 265 15.06 20.52 -2.63
C VAL A 265 15.10 21.48 -3.81
N ALA A 266 15.23 20.99 -5.05
CA ALA A 266 15.18 21.80 -6.26
C ALA A 266 13.90 22.65 -6.35
N THR A 267 12.74 22.03 -6.05
CA THR A 267 11.45 22.72 -6.07
C THR A 267 11.40 23.85 -5.04
N VAL A 268 11.88 23.62 -3.81
CA VAL A 268 11.91 24.64 -2.76
C VAL A 268 12.90 25.76 -3.11
N MET A 269 14.07 25.43 -3.66
CA MET A 269 15.04 26.41 -4.17
C MET A 269 14.41 27.29 -5.25
N GLY A 270 13.80 26.68 -6.28
CA GLY A 270 13.19 27.41 -7.40
C GLY A 270 12.02 28.29 -6.98
N MET A 271 11.15 27.80 -6.09
CA MET A 271 9.97 28.55 -5.62
C MET A 271 10.32 29.71 -4.67
N CYS A 272 11.47 29.66 -3.99
CA CYS A 272 11.83 30.63 -2.96
C CYS A 272 13.08 31.47 -3.29
N GLY A 273 13.85 31.12 -4.32
CA GLY A 273 15.10 31.81 -4.67
C GLY A 273 16.18 31.66 -3.59
N ILE A 274 16.29 30.48 -2.96
CA ILE A 274 17.18 30.21 -1.82
C ILE A 274 18.23 29.14 -2.15
N SER A 275 19.27 29.05 -1.32
CA SER A 275 20.31 28.04 -1.47
C SER A 275 19.80 26.63 -1.15
N LYS A 276 20.57 25.63 -1.59
CA LYS A 276 20.32 24.21 -1.28
C LYS A 276 20.27 23.98 0.23
N GLU A 277 21.21 24.54 0.98
CA GLU A 277 21.31 24.35 2.44
C GLU A 277 20.06 24.89 3.14
N GLU A 278 19.61 26.08 2.74
CA GLU A 278 18.40 26.68 3.28
C GLU A 278 17.14 25.89 2.89
N ALA A 279 17.04 25.42 1.65
CA ALA A 279 15.93 24.59 1.18
C ALA A 279 15.84 23.26 1.95
N THR A 280 16.97 22.56 2.11
CA THR A 280 17.06 21.32 2.90
C THR A 280 16.66 21.56 4.36
N ARG A 281 17.13 22.65 4.97
CA ARG A 281 16.77 23.01 6.34
C ARG A 281 15.27 23.28 6.48
N ARG A 282 14.66 24.03 5.56
CA ARG A 282 13.21 24.28 5.56
C ARG A 282 12.42 22.99 5.39
N LEU A 283 12.85 22.08 4.51
CA LEU A 283 12.20 20.77 4.36
C LEU A 283 12.23 19.98 5.67
N LEU A 284 13.41 19.86 6.30
CA LEU A 284 13.57 19.15 7.57
C LEU A 284 12.67 19.74 8.67
N ASN A 285 12.66 21.08 8.82
CA ASN A 285 11.86 21.78 9.81
C ASN A 285 10.34 21.64 9.59
N ASN A 286 9.92 21.33 8.35
CA ASN A 286 8.53 21.26 7.96
C ASN A 286 8.04 19.82 7.71
N GLY A 287 8.78 18.83 8.21
CA GLY A 287 8.44 17.41 8.12
C GLY A 287 8.38 16.94 6.66
N ASP A 288 9.33 17.41 5.86
CA ASP A 288 9.55 17.04 4.46
C ASP A 288 8.43 17.44 3.48
N ILE A 289 7.47 18.23 3.92
CA ILE A 289 6.36 18.68 3.08
C ILE A 289 6.75 19.96 2.34
N VAL A 290 6.99 19.85 1.03
CA VAL A 290 7.42 20.96 0.15
C VAL A 290 6.52 22.20 0.27
N LYS A 291 5.19 22.05 0.27
CA LYS A 291 4.27 23.21 0.43
C LYS A 291 4.42 23.94 1.76
N ARG A 292 4.83 23.24 2.82
CA ARG A 292 5.10 23.87 4.12
C ARG A 292 6.46 24.56 4.09
N ALA A 293 7.49 23.92 3.54
CA ALA A 293 8.82 24.51 3.37
C ALA A 293 8.80 25.79 2.52
N ILE A 294 7.99 25.85 1.46
CA ILE A 294 7.79 27.07 0.64
C ILE A 294 7.14 28.20 1.44
N ARG A 295 6.20 27.87 2.34
CA ARG A 295 5.49 28.85 3.19
C ARG A 295 6.31 29.30 4.40
N ASP A 296 7.34 28.55 4.77
CA ASP A 296 8.27 28.88 5.84
C ASP A 296 9.15 30.06 5.39
N ARG A 297 8.58 31.26 5.45
CA ARG A 297 9.31 32.52 5.32
C ARG A 297 9.98 32.77 6.65
N GLN A 298 11.24 32.36 6.75
CA GLN A 298 12.07 32.77 7.87
C GLN A 298 12.21 34.31 7.84
N PRO A 299 12.25 34.96 9.02
CA PRO A 299 12.29 36.42 9.15
C PRO A 299 13.52 37.05 8.49
#